data_AF-A0A2M4ASD8-F1
#
_entry.id   AF-A0A2M4ASD8-F1
#
_cell.length_a   1.000
_cell.length_b   1.000
_cell.length_c   1.000
_cell.angle_alpha   90.00
_cell.angle_beta   90.00
_cell.angle_gamma   90.00
#
_symmetry.space_group_name_H-M   'P 1'
#
loop_
_entity.id
_entity.type
_entity.pdbx_description
1 polymer ?
#
loop_
_entity_poly.entity_id
_entity_poly.type
_entity_poly.pdbx_seq_one_letter_code
_entity_poly.pdbx_strand_id
1 'polypeptide(L)'
;MADQRRRVLDLYKRLQYMGREYPGGPDKFRQRCYNAFKRQSTETNPDKIQKAIDLGEYVVKEIEALYSLRKYRAMKRRYYDEK
;
A
#
# COMPACT_ATOMS: atom_id res chain seq x y z
N MET A 1 7.44 19.56 -10.51
CA MET A 1 7.90 18.33 -11.20
C MET A 1 8.91 17.51 -10.39
N ALA A 2 10.04 18.08 -9.92
CA ALA A 2 11.04 17.32 -9.13
C ALA A 2 10.48 16.74 -7.81
N ASP A 3 9.59 17.49 -7.14
CA ASP A 3 8.93 17.06 -5.89
C ASP A 3 7.98 15.87 -6.10
N GLN A 4 7.14 15.90 -7.14
CA GLN A 4 6.18 14.83 -7.42
C GLN A 4 6.87 13.50 -7.73
N ARG A 5 7.96 13.50 -8.51
CA ARG A 5 8.73 12.29 -8.80
C ARG A 5 9.30 11.66 -7.53
N ARG A 6 9.82 12.49 -6.61
CA ARG A 6 10.33 12.02 -5.31
C ARG A 6 9.20 11.40 -4.48
N ARG A 7 8.06 12.06 -4.37
CA ARG A 7 6.88 11.56 -3.65
C ARG A 7 6.39 10.21 -4.20
N VAL A 8 6.34 10.04 -5.52
CA VAL A 8 5.98 8.76 -6.16
C VAL A 8 6.97 7.65 -5.81
N LEU A 9 8.28 7.93 -5.86
CA LEU A 9 9.31 6.94 -5.52
C LEU A 9 9.24 6.54 -4.03
N ASP A 10 9.02 7.50 -3.15
CA ASP A 10 8.88 7.25 -1.72
C ASP A 10 7.63 6.42 -1.42
N LEU A 11 6.51 6.75 -2.05
CA LEU A 11 5.26 5.97 -1.96
C LEU A 11 5.47 4.54 -2.46
N TYR A 12 6.15 4.35 -3.60
CA TYR A 12 6.44 3.03 -4.15
C TYR A 12 7.27 2.18 -3.17
N LYS A 13 8.33 2.75 -2.59
CA LYS A 13 9.17 2.05 -1.60
C LYS A 13 8.37 1.70 -0.34
N ARG A 14 7.53 2.61 0.16
CA ARG A 14 6.66 2.37 1.33
C ARG A 14 5.69 1.23 1.07
N LEU A 15 4.99 1.24 -0.06
CA LEU A 15 4.08 0.16 -0.46
C LEU A 15 4.81 -1.18 -0.54
N GLN A 16 5.97 -1.23 -1.20
CA GLN A 16 6.74 -2.46 -1.32
C GLN A 16 7.24 -3.00 0.04
N TYR A 17 7.55 -2.11 0.97
CA TYR A 17 7.90 -2.51 2.34
C TYR A 17 6.69 -3.10 3.07
N MET A 18 5.54 -2.43 3.02
CA MET A 18 4.32 -2.93 3.65
C MET A 18 3.85 -4.25 3.06
N GLY A 19 4.01 -4.45 1.75
CA GLY A 19 3.62 -5.67 1.05
C GLY A 19 4.32 -6.96 1.48
N ARG A 20 5.34 -6.90 2.34
CA ARG A 20 6.08 -8.08 2.80
C ARG A 20 5.22 -9.08 3.56
N GLU A 21 4.22 -8.60 4.31
CA GLU A 21 3.29 -9.43 5.07
C GLU A 21 1.96 -9.70 4.34
N TYR A 22 1.91 -9.45 3.03
CA TYR A 22 0.66 -9.54 2.29
C TYR A 22 0.10 -10.98 2.24
N PRO A 23 -1.23 -11.17 2.40
CA PRO A 23 -1.84 -12.48 2.27
C PRO A 23 -1.63 -13.07 0.87
N GLY A 24 -0.98 -14.23 0.78
CA GLY A 24 -0.61 -14.86 -0.50
C GLY A 24 0.80 -14.51 -0.99
N GLY A 25 1.62 -13.89 -0.14
CA GLY A 25 3.05 -13.76 -0.33
C GLY A 25 3.50 -12.39 -0.88
N PRO A 26 4.76 -12.00 -0.61
CA PRO A 26 5.29 -10.70 -0.99
C PRO A 26 5.35 -10.49 -2.51
N ASP A 27 5.56 -11.55 -3.28
CA ASP A 27 5.76 -11.44 -4.73
C ASP A 27 4.46 -11.09 -5.47
N LYS A 28 3.32 -11.61 -4.99
CA LYS A 28 2.00 -11.26 -5.53
C LYS A 28 1.69 -9.77 -5.32
N PHE A 29 2.02 -9.25 -4.14
CA PHE A 29 1.86 -7.83 -3.85
C PHE A 29 2.80 -6.98 -4.71
N ARG A 30 4.09 -7.37 -4.79
CA ARG A 30 5.09 -6.68 -5.60
C ARG A 30 4.67 -6.53 -7.06
N GLN A 31 4.18 -7.61 -7.67
CA GLN A 31 3.68 -7.59 -9.05
C GLN A 31 2.47 -6.66 -9.21
N ARG A 32 1.50 -6.74 -8.28
CA ARG A 32 0.31 -5.87 -8.31
C ARG A 32 0.66 -4.40 -8.18
N CYS A 33 1.53 -4.05 -7.23
CA CYS A 33 2.03 -2.69 -7.08
C CYS A 33 2.77 -2.25 -8.34
N TYR A 34 3.75 -3.01 -8.82
CA TYR A 34 4.49 -2.67 -10.03
C TYR A 34 3.56 -2.40 -11.23
N ASN A 35 2.58 -3.27 -11.47
CA ASN A 35 1.63 -3.10 -12.56
C ASN A 35 0.78 -1.82 -12.42
N ALA A 36 0.37 -1.47 -11.19
CA ALA A 36 -0.39 -0.24 -10.94
C ALA A 36 0.40 1.02 -11.29
N PHE A 37 1.66 1.11 -10.85
CA PHE A 37 2.54 2.24 -11.18
C PHE A 37 2.93 2.25 -12.66
N LYS A 38 3.20 1.08 -13.26
CA LYS A 38 3.53 0.96 -14.69
C LYS A 38 2.39 1.45 -15.59
N ARG A 39 1.14 1.15 -15.25
CA ARG A 39 -0.02 1.62 -16.03
C ARG A 39 -0.12 3.14 -16.11
N GLN A 40 0.43 3.86 -15.13
CA GLN A 40 0.37 5.32 -15.04
C GLN A 40 1.71 6.00 -15.40
N SER A 41 2.70 5.26 -15.90
CA SER A 41 4.06 5.78 -16.11
C SER A 41 4.17 6.82 -17.23
N THR A 42 3.20 6.88 -18.15
CA THR A 42 3.17 7.81 -19.28
C THR A 42 2.40 9.10 -18.98
N GLU A 43 1.78 9.22 -17.81
CA GLU A 43 1.00 10.41 -17.45
C GLU A 43 1.94 11.57 -17.08
N THR A 44 1.80 12.68 -17.81
CA THR A 44 2.62 13.90 -17.65
C THR A 44 1.85 15.03 -16.96
N ASN A 45 0.52 14.89 -16.82
CA ASN A 45 -0.32 15.93 -16.23
C ASN A 45 -0.12 15.98 -14.69
N PRO A 46 0.34 17.13 -14.13
CA PRO A 46 0.64 17.26 -12.71
C PRO A 46 -0.56 17.02 -11.79
N ASP A 47 -1.78 17.39 -12.20
CA ASP A 47 -2.98 17.23 -11.38
C ASP A 47 -3.39 15.75 -11.27
N LYS A 48 -3.25 15.01 -12.38
CA LYS A 48 -3.49 13.56 -12.38
C LYS A 48 -2.47 12.83 -11.52
N ILE A 49 -1.20 13.23 -11.60
CA ILE A 49 -0.13 12.66 -10.77
C ILE A 49 -0.43 12.91 -9.30
N GLN A 50 -0.87 14.11 -8.93
CA GLN A 50 -1.22 14.42 -7.55
C GLN A 50 -2.38 13.53 -7.06
N LYS A 51 -3.46 13.42 -7.84
CA LYS A 51 -4.59 12.53 -7.51
C LYS A 51 -4.17 11.07 -7.36
N ALA A 52 -3.25 10.59 -8.19
CA ALA A 52 -2.72 9.22 -8.09
C ALA A 52 -1.87 9.02 -6.83
N ILE A 53 -1.07 10.02 -6.44
CA ILE A 53 -0.32 10.00 -5.17
C ILE A 53 -1.29 9.96 -3.99
N ASP A 54 -2.34 10.79 -4.00
CA ASP A 54 -3.32 10.86 -2.91
C ASP A 54 -4.09 9.54 -2.76
N LEU A 55 -4.46 8.91 -3.88
CA LEU A 55 -5.03 7.56 -3.88
C LEU A 55 -4.05 6.53 -3.31
N GLY A 56 -2.77 6.63 -3.65
CA GLY A 56 -1.73 5.77 -3.10
C GLY A 56 -1.59 5.90 -1.58
N GLU A 57 -1.57 7.12 -1.06
CA GLU A 57 -1.53 7.40 0.38
C GLU A 57 -2.80 6.91 1.10
N TYR A 58 -3.96 6.96 0.45
CA TYR A 58 -5.18 6.33 0.97
C TYR A 58 -5.02 4.80 1.09
N VAL A 59 -4.48 4.14 0.06
CA VAL A 59 -4.21 2.70 0.07
C VAL A 59 -3.21 2.31 1.18
N VAL A 60 -2.21 3.14 1.45
CA VAL A 60 -1.29 2.93 2.59
C VAL A 60 -2.07 2.81 3.90
N LYS A 61 -2.96 3.76 4.18
CA LYS A 61 -3.78 3.76 5.40
C LYS A 61 -4.70 2.55 5.51
N GLU A 62 -5.28 2.12 4.39
CA GLU A 62 -6.11 0.91 4.34
C GLU A 62 -5.29 -0.34 4.71
N ILE A 63 -4.07 -0.48 4.18
CA ILE A 63 -3.19 -1.60 4.52
C ILE A 63 -2.80 -1.59 6.01
N GLU A 64 -2.48 -0.41 6.56
CA GLU A 64 -2.17 -0.25 7.99
C GLU A 64 -3.37 -0.62 8.88
N ALA A 65 -4.59 -0.21 8.49
CA ALA A 65 -5.82 -0.57 9.18
C ALA A 65 -6.06 -2.09 9.12
N LEU A 66 -5.83 -2.73 7.98
CA LEU A 66 -5.95 -4.19 7.83
C LEU A 66 -4.92 -4.93 8.71
N TYR A 67 -3.70 -4.43 8.84
CA TYR A 67 -2.71 -4.99 9.76
C TYR A 67 -3.12 -4.85 11.23
N SER A 68 -3.67 -3.70 11.61
CA SER A 68 -4.23 -3.48 12.95
C SER A 68 -5.39 -4.43 13.24
N LEU A 69 -6.31 -4.60 12.28
CA LEU A 69 -7.44 -5.51 12.37
C LEU A 69 -6.98 -6.98 12.51
N ARG A 70 -5.98 -7.38 11.73
CA ARG A 70 -5.39 -8.73 11.82
C ARG A 70 -4.81 -9.00 13.22
N LYS A 71 -4.06 -8.04 13.77
CA LYS A 71 -3.50 -8.12 15.13
C LYS A 71 -4.61 -8.21 16.18
N TYR A 72 -5.63 -7.35 16.08
CA TYR A 72 -6.78 -7.37 16.97
C TYR A 72 -7.52 -8.72 16.92
N ARG A 73 -7.82 -9.24 15.73
CA ARG A 73 -8.46 -10.56 15.56
C ARG A 73 -7.63 -11.70 16.14
N ALA A 74 -6.30 -11.65 16.04
CA ALA A 74 -5.43 -12.65 16.67
C ALA A 74 -5.46 -12.56 18.19
N MET A 75 -5.40 -11.34 18.75
CA MET A 75 -5.47 -11.10 20.19
C MET A 75 -6.83 -11.53 20.75
N LYS A 76 -7.93 -11.14 20.09
CA LYS A 76 -9.29 -11.51 20.52
C LYS A 76 -9.44 -13.02 20.66
N ARG A 77 -9.04 -13.77 19.63
CA ARG A 77 -9.11 -15.25 19.64
C ARG A 77 -8.31 -15.87 20.78
N ARG A 78 -7.14 -15.32 21.13
CA ARG A 78 -6.29 -15.87 22.20
C ARG A 78 -6.83 -15.64 23.60
N TYR A 79 -7.50 -14.51 23.83
CA TYR A 79 -7.89 -14.10 25.19
C TYR A 79 -9.40 -14.19 25.46
N TYR A 80 -10.23 -14.31 24.43
CA TYR A 80 -11.70 -14.23 24.58
C TYR A 80 -12.47 -15.42 23.98
N ASP A 81 -11.84 -16.28 23.16
CA ASP A 81 -12.52 -17.46 22.60
C ASP A 81 -12.41 -18.70 23.51
N GLU A 82 -11.78 -18.59 24.68
CA GLU A 82 -11.89 -19.58 25.76
C GLU A 82 -13.12 -19.25 26.62
N LYS A 83 -14.29 -19.66 26.12
CA LYS A 83 -15.46 -20.10 26.90
C LYS A 83 -16.42 -20.91 26.02
#